data_AF-A0A968ZHH3-F1
#
_entry.id   AF-A0A968ZHH3-F1
#
_cell.length_a   1.000
_cell.length_b   1.000
_cell.length_c   1.000
_cell.angle_alpha   90.00
_cell.angle_beta   90.00
_cell.angle_gamma   90.00
#
_symmetry.space_group_name_H-M   'P 1'
#
loop_
_entity.id
_entity.type
_entity.pdbx_description
1 polymer ?
#
loop_
_entity_poly.entity_id
_entity_poly.type
_entity_poly.pdbx_seq_one_letter_code
_entity_poly.pdbx_strand_id
1 'polypeptide(L)'
;MKNAWKYVWTLLLAAGLWSCEEGDDLLDEEGYEVPATYTFTRDGASTVDYSGQTARLDMLIEIGTYIKGQISAQQAIDSTKVINMLSNSGNPFTAEALNNSGKQLLDKCADKDLMLSYVYELAAITADDTLALNPNRLYDKKGIEYWQLLEKGLMGSVFYSQVVSNYTLPSKIGDDQNIALADGKNYRPAEHHWDEAFGYFGVPVDFPTNTTGIRFYGKYCNDRDPLVGTNAIMNAFIKGRAAITHQDSPTRDAMAKEVTSSI
;
A
#
# COMPACT_ATOMS: atom_id res chain seq x y z
N MET A 1 -83.44 -5.35 16.55
CA MET A 1 -82.48 -6.11 17.40
C MET A 1 -81.12 -5.47 17.26
N LYS A 2 -80.56 -4.99 18.39
CA LYS A 2 -79.14 -4.80 18.75
C LYS A 2 -78.22 -4.12 17.70
N ASN A 3 -77.83 -2.86 17.93
CA ASN A 3 -76.52 -2.44 18.51
C ASN A 3 -75.40 -2.45 17.43
N ALA A 4 -74.44 -1.54 17.30
CA ALA A 4 -74.10 -0.30 17.96
C ALA A 4 -73.02 0.42 17.11
N TRP A 5 -73.05 1.75 17.16
CA TRP A 5 -71.97 2.75 17.05
C TRP A 5 -70.51 2.25 17.22
N LYS A 6 -69.53 2.83 16.47
CA LYS A 6 -68.29 3.51 16.99
C LYS A 6 -67.12 3.62 15.99
N TYR A 7 -66.76 4.88 15.71
CA TYR A 7 -65.45 5.51 15.48
C TYR A 7 -64.33 4.69 14.82
N VAL A 8 -63.93 5.11 13.61
CA VAL A 8 -62.63 4.74 13.02
C VAL A 8 -61.58 5.72 13.52
N TRP A 9 -60.67 5.22 14.37
CA TRP A 9 -59.47 5.91 14.81
C TRP A 9 -58.31 5.62 13.85
N THR A 10 -57.59 6.66 13.46
CA THR A 10 -56.29 6.60 12.79
C THR A 10 -55.27 5.91 13.69
N LEU A 11 -54.55 4.91 13.15
CA LEU A 11 -53.39 4.30 13.78
C LEU A 11 -52.22 4.38 12.78
N LEU A 12 -51.32 5.32 13.01
CA LEU A 12 -49.98 5.33 12.44
C LEU A 12 -49.23 4.12 12.98
N LEU A 13 -48.79 3.24 12.08
CA LEU A 13 -47.89 2.14 12.42
C LEU A 13 -46.45 2.70 12.45
N ALA A 14 -45.97 3.03 13.65
CA ALA A 14 -44.54 3.25 13.87
C ALA A 14 -43.85 1.88 13.90
N ALA A 15 -43.14 1.53 12.82
CA ALA A 15 -42.23 0.40 12.81
C ALA A 15 -40.98 0.77 13.62
N GLY A 16 -40.89 0.29 14.85
CA GLY A 16 -39.67 0.33 15.64
C GLY A 16 -38.65 -0.65 15.06
N LEU A 17 -37.46 -0.14 14.74
CA LEU A 17 -36.29 -0.98 14.50
C LEU A 17 -35.82 -1.50 15.86
N TRP A 18 -36.00 -2.81 16.07
CA TRP A 18 -35.44 -3.51 17.22
C TRP A 18 -33.95 -3.74 16.93
N SER A 19 -33.09 -3.10 17.72
CA SER A 19 -31.66 -3.40 17.79
C SER A 19 -31.47 -4.73 18.51
N CYS A 20 -30.96 -5.74 17.80
CA CYS A 20 -30.48 -6.98 18.38
C CYS A 20 -29.02 -7.16 17.94
N GLU A 21 -28.11 -6.98 18.89
CA GLU A 21 -26.73 -7.47 18.82
C GLU A 21 -26.77 -9.00 18.83
N GLU A 22 -26.40 -9.61 17.71
CA GLU A 22 -25.84 -10.96 17.63
C GLU A 22 -24.73 -10.90 16.59
N GLY A 23 -23.57 -11.46 16.92
CA GLY A 23 -22.43 -11.56 16.01
C GLY A 23 -22.83 -12.44 14.84
N ASP A 24 -23.11 -11.81 13.71
CA ASP A 24 -23.51 -12.45 12.48
C ASP A 24 -22.30 -12.41 11.55
N ASP A 25 -21.76 -13.58 11.21
CA ASP A 25 -20.85 -13.75 10.08
C ASP A 25 -21.65 -13.37 8.84
N LEU A 26 -21.61 -12.08 8.49
CA LEU A 26 -22.27 -11.52 7.32
C LEU A 26 -21.57 -12.08 6.08
N LEU A 27 -22.11 -13.18 5.54
CA LEU A 27 -21.83 -13.58 4.17
C LEU A 27 -22.13 -12.38 3.26
N ASP A 28 -21.17 -12.00 2.41
CA ASP A 28 -21.45 -10.96 1.41
C ASP A 28 -22.43 -11.49 0.34
N GLU A 29 -22.86 -10.62 -0.58
CA GLU A 29 -23.80 -11.01 -1.65
C GLU A 29 -23.31 -12.20 -2.51
N GLU A 30 -22.01 -12.52 -2.47
CA GLU A 30 -21.33 -13.59 -3.22
C GLU A 30 -21.25 -14.92 -2.42
N GLY A 31 -21.70 -14.95 -1.16
CA GLY A 31 -21.90 -16.18 -0.39
C GLY A 31 -20.67 -16.67 0.40
N TYR A 32 -19.69 -15.80 0.66
CA TYR A 32 -18.57 -16.08 1.56
C TYR A 32 -18.30 -14.92 2.53
N GLU A 33 -17.61 -15.23 3.63
CA GLU A 33 -17.23 -14.23 4.63
C GLU A 33 -16.06 -13.37 4.10
N VAL A 34 -16.22 -12.05 4.23
CA VAL A 34 -15.15 -11.07 3.97
C VAL A 34 -14.65 -10.56 5.31
N PRO A 35 -13.37 -10.79 5.69
CA PRO A 35 -12.84 -10.34 6.97
C PRO A 35 -12.94 -8.83 7.16
N ALA A 36 -13.13 -8.35 8.39
CA ALA A 36 -13.18 -6.91 8.68
C ALA A 36 -11.83 -6.19 8.53
N THR A 37 -10.73 -6.93 8.63
CA THR A 37 -9.35 -6.45 8.50
C THR A 37 -8.61 -7.25 7.45
N TYR A 38 -7.44 -6.77 7.00
CA TYR A 38 -6.59 -7.49 6.04
C TYR A 38 -5.86 -8.67 6.70
N THR A 39 -6.63 -9.65 7.15
CA THR A 39 -6.19 -10.82 7.90
C THR A 39 -6.79 -12.06 7.26
N PHE A 40 -5.94 -12.93 6.75
CA PHE A 40 -6.34 -14.16 6.07
C PHE A 40 -5.57 -15.34 6.63
N THR A 41 -6.26 -16.43 6.93
CA THR A 41 -5.67 -17.62 7.52
C THR A 41 -6.05 -18.88 6.78
N ARG A 42 -5.14 -19.86 6.80
CA ARG A 42 -5.36 -21.23 6.35
C ARG A 42 -4.76 -22.15 7.40
N ASP A 43 -5.55 -23.11 7.88
CA ASP A 43 -5.15 -24.07 8.92
C ASP A 43 -4.62 -23.40 10.20
N GLY A 44 -5.24 -22.28 10.60
CA GLY A 44 -4.88 -21.52 11.81
C GLY A 44 -3.60 -20.67 11.69
N ALA A 45 -2.98 -20.61 10.51
CA ALA A 45 -1.80 -19.78 10.25
C ALA A 45 -2.11 -18.67 9.22
N SER A 46 -1.47 -17.50 9.37
CA SER A 46 -1.60 -16.41 8.39
C SER A 46 -1.11 -16.84 7.02
N THR A 47 -1.85 -16.50 5.97
CA THR A 47 -1.42 -16.65 4.57
C THR A 47 -0.84 -15.37 3.99
N VAL A 48 -0.93 -14.27 4.73
CA VAL A 48 -0.55 -12.95 4.26
C VAL A 48 0.97 -12.78 4.33
N ASP A 49 1.61 -12.53 3.19
CA ASP A 49 3.05 -12.23 3.12
C ASP A 49 3.31 -11.09 2.13
N TYR A 50 3.85 -9.99 2.64
CA TYR A 50 4.33 -8.85 1.87
C TYR A 50 5.62 -8.27 2.48
N SER A 51 6.39 -9.13 3.14
CA SER A 51 7.64 -8.77 3.83
C SER A 51 8.63 -8.07 2.90
N GLY A 52 8.68 -8.48 1.63
CA GLY A 52 9.53 -7.88 0.61
C GLY A 52 9.15 -6.45 0.24
N GLN A 53 7.88 -6.09 0.33
CA GLN A 53 7.37 -4.75 0.08
C GLN A 53 7.66 -3.86 1.29
N THR A 54 7.41 -4.35 2.49
CA THR A 54 7.82 -3.69 3.74
C THR A 54 9.31 -3.33 3.72
N ALA A 55 10.18 -4.28 3.33
CA ALA A 55 11.62 -4.03 3.21
C ALA A 55 11.92 -2.88 2.23
N ARG A 56 11.27 -2.81 1.07
CA ARG A 56 11.48 -1.72 0.10
C ARG A 56 10.97 -0.37 0.59
N LEU A 57 9.84 -0.34 1.31
CA LEU A 57 9.36 0.88 1.97
C LEU A 57 10.38 1.37 3.00
N ASP A 58 10.93 0.47 3.80
CA ASP A 58 11.93 0.79 4.82
C ASP A 58 13.28 1.22 4.21
N MET A 59 13.68 0.62 3.08
CA MET A 59 14.84 1.07 2.31
C MET A 59 14.67 2.52 1.85
N LEU A 60 13.50 2.91 1.34
CA LEU A 60 13.25 4.28 0.92
C LEU A 60 13.24 5.25 2.12
N ILE A 61 12.75 4.81 3.28
CA ILE A 61 12.83 5.58 4.53
C ILE A 61 14.28 5.82 4.95
N GLU A 62 15.14 4.80 4.93
CA GLU A 62 16.55 4.97 5.29
C GLU A 62 17.31 5.83 4.28
N ILE A 63 17.04 5.70 2.98
CA ILE A 63 17.61 6.58 1.94
C ILE A 63 17.23 8.03 2.22
N GLY A 64 15.94 8.28 2.51
CA GLY A 64 15.46 9.62 2.84
C GLY A 64 16.06 10.16 4.14
N THR A 65 16.29 9.31 5.13
CA THR A 65 16.95 9.67 6.38
C THR A 65 18.39 10.11 6.13
N TYR A 66 19.15 9.34 5.34
CA TYR A 66 20.51 9.71 4.95
C TYR A 66 20.55 11.05 4.21
N ILE A 67 19.74 11.20 3.14
CA ILE A 67 19.73 12.41 2.30
C ILE A 67 19.33 13.65 3.11
N LYS A 68 18.22 13.57 3.86
CA LYS A 68 17.76 14.68 4.72
C LYS A 68 18.78 15.02 5.79
N GLY A 69 19.49 14.02 6.32
CA GLY A 69 20.59 14.20 7.27
C GLY A 69 21.76 14.98 6.66
N GLN A 70 22.21 14.62 5.45
CA GLN A 70 23.27 15.37 4.75
C GLN A 70 22.84 16.82 4.47
N ILE A 71 21.61 17.03 3.99
CA ILE A 71 21.06 18.37 3.74
C ILE A 71 21.04 19.21 5.02
N SER A 72 20.54 18.64 6.13
CA SER A 72 20.44 19.35 7.41
C SER A 72 21.83 19.69 7.98
N ALA A 73 22.81 18.81 7.77
CA ALA A 73 24.20 19.01 8.18
C ALA A 73 25.02 19.84 7.17
N GLN A 74 24.40 20.30 6.06
CA GLN A 74 25.07 21.00 4.96
C GLN A 74 26.31 20.25 4.47
N GLN A 75 26.17 18.94 4.29
CA GLN A 75 27.23 18.05 3.81
C GLN A 75 26.90 17.53 2.40
N ALA A 76 27.95 17.21 1.65
CA ALA A 76 27.82 16.60 0.34
C ALA A 76 27.15 15.22 0.42
N ILE A 77 26.19 14.96 -0.46
CA ILE A 77 25.59 13.64 -0.64
C ILE A 77 26.54 12.77 -1.45
N ASP A 78 26.88 11.60 -0.93
CA ASP A 78 27.63 10.57 -1.65
C ASP A 78 26.69 9.80 -2.58
N SER A 79 26.75 10.09 -3.89
CA SER A 79 25.94 9.39 -4.89
C SER A 79 26.21 7.89 -4.92
N THR A 80 27.45 7.45 -4.68
CA THR A 80 27.81 6.02 -4.67
C THR A 80 27.09 5.32 -3.53
N LYS A 81 27.07 5.93 -2.35
CA LYS A 81 26.31 5.40 -1.21
C LYS A 81 24.82 5.30 -1.51
N VAL A 82 24.20 6.34 -2.08
CA VAL A 82 22.77 6.30 -2.41
C VAL A 82 22.48 5.23 -3.46
N ILE A 83 23.33 5.08 -4.48
CA ILE A 83 23.20 4.03 -5.50
C ILE A 83 23.34 2.64 -4.89
N ASN A 84 24.28 2.46 -3.96
CA ASN A 84 24.41 1.22 -3.20
C ASN A 84 23.16 0.93 -2.38
N MET A 85 22.56 1.91 -1.70
CA MET A 85 21.27 1.73 -1.01
C MET A 85 20.16 1.34 -1.99
N LEU A 86 20.02 2.03 -3.12
CA LEU A 86 19.00 1.72 -4.14
C LEU A 86 19.13 0.31 -4.74
N SER A 87 20.36 -0.21 -4.86
CA SER A 87 20.69 -1.55 -5.35
C SER A 87 20.92 -2.59 -4.23
N ASN A 88 20.79 -2.19 -2.96
CA ASN A 88 21.18 -2.98 -1.79
C ASN A 88 22.54 -3.69 -1.94
N SER A 89 23.57 -2.93 -2.34
CA SER A 89 24.92 -3.42 -2.58
C SER A 89 25.86 -3.04 -1.44
N GLY A 90 26.64 -4.00 -0.94
CA GLY A 90 27.68 -3.74 0.05
C GLY A 90 27.18 -3.38 1.45
N ASN A 91 26.05 -3.95 1.88
CA ASN A 91 25.41 -3.71 3.18
C ASN A 91 25.22 -2.20 3.51
N PRO A 92 24.49 -1.46 2.65
CA PRO A 92 24.48 -0.01 2.71
C PRO A 92 23.51 0.57 3.75
N PHE A 93 22.63 -0.26 4.33
CA PHE A 93 21.61 0.14 5.30
C PHE A 93 22.09 -0.01 6.75
N THR A 94 21.53 0.83 7.62
CA THR A 94 21.75 0.76 9.07
C THR A 94 21.05 -0.46 9.66
N ALA A 95 19.81 -0.74 9.22
CA ALA A 95 19.11 -1.96 9.63
C ALA A 95 19.69 -3.18 8.90
N GLU A 96 20.31 -4.09 9.67
CA GLU A 96 20.88 -5.33 9.16
C GLU A 96 19.86 -6.20 8.40
N ALA A 97 18.61 -6.19 8.84
CA ALA A 97 17.53 -6.91 8.16
C ALA A 97 17.32 -6.46 6.71
N LEU A 98 17.53 -5.17 6.39
CA LEU A 98 17.40 -4.66 5.03
C LEU A 98 18.55 -5.17 4.15
N ASN A 99 19.78 -5.17 4.67
CA ASN A 99 20.96 -5.72 3.99
C ASN A 99 20.77 -7.21 3.65
N ASN A 100 20.16 -7.98 4.55
CA ASN A 100 19.93 -9.42 4.38
C ASN A 100 18.59 -9.76 3.68
N SER A 101 17.76 -8.78 3.34
CA SER A 101 16.41 -9.02 2.80
C SER A 101 16.39 -9.59 1.37
N GLY A 102 17.51 -9.46 0.64
CA GLY A 102 17.60 -9.78 -0.80
C GLY A 102 16.74 -8.87 -1.69
N LYS A 103 16.15 -7.79 -1.15
CA LYS A 103 15.36 -6.83 -1.91
C LYS A 103 16.21 -5.65 -2.36
N GLN A 104 15.79 -5.00 -3.43
CA GLN A 104 16.39 -3.78 -3.96
C GLN A 104 15.25 -2.85 -4.40
N LEU A 105 15.49 -1.54 -4.52
CA LEU A 105 14.49 -0.66 -5.15
C LEU A 105 14.67 -0.67 -6.68
N LEU A 106 15.92 -0.71 -7.16
CA LEU A 106 16.21 -0.66 -8.59
C LEU A 106 15.78 -1.93 -9.35
N ASP A 107 15.65 -3.09 -8.71
CA ASP A 107 15.19 -4.30 -9.41
C ASP A 107 13.69 -4.24 -9.79
N LYS A 108 12.92 -3.38 -9.10
CA LYS A 108 11.49 -3.13 -9.35
C LYS A 108 11.19 -1.74 -9.93
N CYS A 109 12.22 -0.94 -10.17
CA CYS A 109 12.06 0.40 -10.70
C CYS A 109 11.86 0.37 -12.22
N ALA A 110 10.72 0.88 -12.68
CA ALA A 110 10.37 0.95 -14.10
C ALA A 110 11.33 1.83 -14.92
N ASP A 111 11.82 2.92 -14.34
CA ASP A 111 12.79 3.84 -14.97
C ASP A 111 13.98 4.09 -14.05
N LYS A 112 14.99 3.21 -14.14
CA LYS A 112 16.19 3.26 -13.29
C LYS A 112 17.06 4.47 -13.63
N ASP A 113 17.22 4.75 -14.92
CA ASP A 113 18.12 5.81 -15.40
C ASP A 113 17.63 7.17 -14.93
N LEU A 114 16.31 7.42 -14.96
CA LEU A 114 15.74 8.64 -14.40
C LEU A 114 16.00 8.76 -12.90
N MET A 115 15.76 7.71 -12.12
CA MET A 115 16.02 7.76 -10.66
C MET A 115 17.50 7.99 -10.35
N LEU A 116 18.40 7.35 -11.09
CA LEU A 116 19.84 7.54 -10.95
C LEU A 116 20.25 8.97 -11.34
N SER A 117 19.64 9.56 -12.37
CA SER A 117 19.90 10.95 -12.74
C SER A 117 19.59 11.92 -11.60
N TYR A 118 18.49 11.70 -10.86
CA TYR A 118 18.16 12.52 -9.69
C TYR A 118 19.15 12.37 -8.53
N VAL A 119 19.74 11.18 -8.37
CA VAL A 119 20.81 10.96 -7.38
C VAL A 119 22.06 11.76 -7.74
N TYR A 120 22.46 11.78 -9.00
CA TYR A 120 23.61 12.56 -9.45
C TYR A 120 23.38 14.06 -9.30
N GLU A 121 22.19 14.56 -9.63
CA GLU A 121 21.82 15.96 -9.44
C GLU A 121 21.82 16.35 -7.96
N LEU A 122 21.32 15.50 -7.06
CA LEU A 122 21.41 15.71 -5.61
C LEU A 122 22.86 15.87 -5.15
N ALA A 123 23.74 14.94 -5.55
CA ALA A 123 25.15 14.99 -5.20
C ALA A 123 25.83 16.27 -5.74
N ALA A 124 25.55 16.62 -7.00
CA ALA A 124 26.11 17.81 -7.64
C ALA A 124 25.71 19.11 -6.92
N ILE A 125 24.43 19.26 -6.56
CA ILE A 125 23.94 20.46 -5.86
C ILE A 125 24.58 20.58 -4.47
N THR A 126 24.72 19.47 -3.74
CA THR A 126 25.33 19.50 -2.40
C THR A 126 26.84 19.68 -2.40
N ALA A 127 27.51 19.49 -3.54
CA ALA A 127 28.94 19.72 -3.71
C ALA A 127 29.28 21.12 -4.25
N ASP A 128 28.27 21.92 -4.61
CA ASP A 128 28.46 23.27 -5.13
C ASP A 128 28.48 24.30 -3.99
N ASP A 129 29.70 24.68 -3.58
CA ASP A 129 29.94 25.68 -2.55
C ASP A 129 29.41 27.09 -2.90
N THR A 130 29.01 27.33 -4.15
CA THR A 130 28.44 28.61 -4.59
C THR A 130 26.93 28.70 -4.34
N LEU A 131 26.26 27.57 -4.08
CA LEU A 131 24.84 27.53 -3.76
C LEU A 131 24.64 27.56 -2.24
N ALA A 132 23.77 28.47 -1.78
CA ALA A 132 23.38 28.48 -0.38
C ALA A 132 22.51 27.25 -0.06
N LEU A 133 23.07 26.28 0.67
CA LEU A 133 22.35 25.11 1.14
C LEU A 133 21.36 25.51 2.25
N ASN A 134 20.06 25.35 1.99
CA ASN A 134 19.04 25.54 3.01
C ASN A 134 18.87 24.23 3.81
N PRO A 135 19.05 24.27 5.15
CA PRO A 135 19.06 23.07 5.99
C PRO A 135 17.72 22.33 6.03
N ASN A 136 16.62 22.98 5.62
CA ASN A 136 15.30 22.39 5.62
C ASN A 136 14.90 21.82 4.25
N ARG A 137 15.34 22.44 3.15
CA ARG A 137 14.96 22.05 1.77
C ARG A 137 16.04 22.46 0.79
N LEU A 138 16.47 21.53 -0.07
CA LEU A 138 17.50 21.76 -1.07
C LEU A 138 16.88 21.94 -2.47
N TYR A 139 17.19 23.06 -3.13
CA TYR A 139 16.75 23.32 -4.50
C TYR A 139 17.93 23.66 -5.39
N ASP A 140 17.84 23.30 -6.67
CA ASP A 140 18.76 23.82 -7.67
C ASP A 140 18.42 25.28 -8.05
N LYS A 141 19.26 25.86 -8.91
CA LYS A 141 19.07 27.20 -9.50
C LYS A 141 17.78 27.39 -10.30
N LYS A 142 17.07 26.31 -10.64
CA LYS A 142 15.76 26.32 -11.31
C LYS A 142 14.59 26.12 -10.32
N GLY A 143 14.87 25.94 -9.03
CA GLY A 143 13.87 25.69 -7.99
C GLY A 143 13.44 24.22 -7.87
N ILE A 144 14.22 23.28 -8.41
CA ILE A 144 13.91 21.85 -8.39
C ILE A 144 14.44 21.21 -7.10
N GLU A 145 13.56 20.56 -6.33
CA GLU A 145 13.92 19.76 -5.15
C GLU A 145 14.10 18.29 -5.55
N TYR A 146 15.31 17.92 -5.94
CA TYR A 146 15.59 16.57 -6.47
C TYR A 146 15.33 15.44 -5.47
N TRP A 147 15.38 15.70 -4.16
CA TRP A 147 14.96 14.70 -3.18
C TRP A 147 13.47 14.37 -3.31
N GLN A 148 12.62 15.37 -3.52
CA GLN A 148 11.20 15.14 -3.76
C GLN A 148 10.95 14.40 -5.07
N LEU A 149 11.72 14.71 -6.12
CA LEU A 149 11.65 13.99 -7.39
C LEU A 149 12.08 12.52 -7.23
N LEU A 150 13.13 12.24 -6.46
CA LEU A 150 13.59 10.88 -6.19
C LEU A 150 12.58 10.11 -5.31
N GLU A 151 12.13 10.69 -4.19
CA GLU A 151 11.20 10.04 -3.26
C GLU A 151 9.85 9.72 -3.94
N LYS A 152 9.23 10.72 -4.58
CA LYS A 152 7.95 10.53 -5.29
C LYS A 152 8.12 9.76 -6.59
N GLY A 153 9.27 9.92 -7.25
CA GLY A 153 9.64 9.14 -8.42
C GLY A 153 9.68 7.65 -8.10
N LEU A 154 10.33 7.25 -7.00
CA LEU A 154 10.37 5.86 -6.54
C LEU A 154 9.01 5.35 -6.06
N MET A 155 8.18 6.19 -5.44
CA MET A 155 6.79 5.83 -5.15
C MET A 155 6.04 5.45 -6.44
N GLY A 156 6.15 6.26 -7.49
CA GLY A 156 5.52 5.98 -8.79
C GLY A 156 6.14 4.80 -9.54
N SER A 157 7.47 4.78 -9.66
CA SER A 157 8.22 3.87 -10.51
C SER A 157 8.44 2.49 -9.90
N VAL A 158 8.27 2.35 -8.57
CA VAL A 158 8.34 1.08 -7.85
C VAL A 158 6.99 0.71 -7.25
N PHE A 159 6.45 1.51 -6.33
CA PHE A 159 5.30 1.06 -5.53
C PHE A 159 4.02 1.01 -6.38
N TYR A 160 3.69 2.12 -7.03
CA TYR A 160 2.52 2.20 -7.90
C TYR A 160 2.65 1.29 -9.11
N SER A 161 3.77 1.37 -9.85
CA SER A 161 3.99 0.53 -11.04
C SER A 161 3.85 -0.96 -10.74
N GLN A 162 4.37 -1.43 -9.59
CA GLN A 162 4.27 -2.82 -9.20
C GLN A 162 2.84 -3.22 -8.82
N VAL A 163 2.06 -2.33 -8.21
CA VAL A 163 0.63 -2.58 -7.97
C VAL A 163 -0.09 -2.66 -9.31
N VAL A 164 -0.06 -1.59 -10.12
CA VAL A 164 -0.97 -1.44 -11.27
C VAL A 164 -0.53 -2.16 -12.54
N SER A 165 0.77 -2.41 -12.71
CA SER A 165 1.34 -3.00 -13.94
C SER A 165 2.00 -4.35 -13.70
N ASN A 166 1.81 -4.96 -12.53
CA ASN A 166 2.32 -6.30 -12.26
C ASN A 166 1.36 -7.08 -11.36
N TYR A 167 1.29 -6.77 -10.08
CA TYR A 167 0.69 -7.66 -9.09
C TYR A 167 -0.82 -7.82 -9.18
N THR A 168 -1.55 -6.82 -9.69
CA THR A 168 -3.01 -6.92 -9.91
C THR A 168 -3.38 -7.37 -11.31
N LEU A 169 -2.40 -7.70 -12.18
CA LEU A 169 -2.70 -8.13 -13.54
C LEU A 169 -3.29 -9.55 -13.56
N PRO A 170 -4.14 -9.87 -14.56
CA PRO A 170 -4.69 -11.22 -14.72
C PRO A 170 -3.61 -12.32 -14.79
N SER A 171 -2.42 -12.01 -15.32
CA SER A 171 -1.29 -12.96 -15.35
C SER A 171 -0.69 -13.27 -13.97
N LYS A 172 -1.07 -12.54 -12.92
CA LYS A 172 -0.63 -12.73 -11.53
C LYS A 172 -1.73 -13.25 -10.62
N ILE A 173 -2.95 -12.76 -10.80
CA ILE A 173 -4.08 -13.09 -9.91
C ILE A 173 -5.17 -13.93 -10.59
N GLY A 174 -4.95 -14.31 -11.85
CA GLY A 174 -5.84 -15.18 -12.62
C GLY A 174 -6.08 -16.54 -11.99
N ASP A 175 -7.11 -17.23 -12.46
CA ASP A 175 -7.56 -18.51 -11.88
C ASP A 175 -6.47 -19.59 -11.99
N ASP A 176 -5.65 -19.54 -13.04
CA ASP A 176 -4.51 -20.43 -13.25
C ASP A 176 -3.42 -20.27 -12.18
N GLN A 177 -3.29 -19.07 -11.61
CA GLN A 177 -2.37 -18.76 -10.51
C GLN A 177 -2.97 -19.10 -9.13
N ASN A 178 -4.22 -19.57 -9.08
CA ASN A 178 -4.98 -19.75 -7.85
C ASN A 178 -5.43 -21.20 -7.62
N ILE A 179 -4.69 -22.17 -8.17
CA ILE A 179 -5.02 -23.60 -8.08
C ILE A 179 -4.31 -24.26 -6.91
N ALA A 180 -2.98 -24.30 -6.94
CA ALA A 180 -2.16 -25.01 -5.97
C ALA A 180 -1.46 -24.03 -5.02
N LEU A 181 -1.17 -24.51 -3.80
CA LEU A 181 -0.29 -23.79 -2.88
C LEU A 181 1.10 -23.65 -3.50
N ALA A 182 1.76 -22.53 -3.22
CA ALA A 182 3.16 -22.35 -3.57
C ALA A 182 4.04 -23.31 -2.76
N ASP A 183 5.17 -23.73 -3.33
CA ASP A 183 6.04 -24.75 -2.72
C ASP A 183 6.52 -24.33 -1.32
N GLY A 184 6.29 -25.19 -0.33
CA GLY A 184 6.60 -24.93 1.07
C GLY A 184 5.83 -23.78 1.72
N LYS A 185 4.76 -23.28 1.09
CA LYS A 185 3.96 -22.15 1.58
C LYS A 185 2.52 -22.56 1.85
N ASN A 186 1.86 -21.84 2.75
CA ASN A 186 0.46 -22.01 3.06
C ASN A 186 -0.44 -21.05 2.27
N TYR A 187 0.06 -20.39 1.22
CA TYR A 187 -0.69 -19.50 0.32
C TYR A 187 -0.59 -19.97 -1.13
N ARG A 188 -1.55 -19.56 -1.97
CA ARG A 188 -1.50 -19.73 -3.42
C ARG A 188 -0.74 -18.56 -4.08
N PRO A 189 -0.20 -18.72 -5.30
CA PRO A 189 0.50 -17.63 -5.98
C PRO A 189 -0.34 -16.35 -6.16
N ALA A 190 -1.60 -16.47 -6.58
CA ALA A 190 -2.50 -15.32 -6.74
C ALA A 190 -2.73 -14.56 -5.42
N GLU A 191 -2.88 -15.30 -4.32
CA GLU A 191 -3.03 -14.75 -2.97
C GLU A 191 -1.83 -13.90 -2.58
N HIS A 192 -0.64 -14.47 -2.72
CA HIS A 192 0.62 -13.80 -2.39
C HIS A 192 0.87 -12.58 -3.27
N HIS A 193 0.59 -12.66 -4.58
CA HIS A 193 0.72 -11.49 -5.45
C HIS A 193 -0.22 -10.36 -5.06
N TRP A 194 -1.44 -10.66 -4.64
CA TRP A 194 -2.35 -9.65 -4.11
C TRP A 194 -1.84 -9.05 -2.79
N ASP A 195 -1.28 -9.88 -1.90
CA ASP A 195 -0.63 -9.42 -0.67
C ASP A 195 0.58 -8.52 -0.96
N GLU A 196 1.38 -8.84 -1.98
CA GLU A 196 2.47 -7.99 -2.47
C GLU A 196 1.95 -6.65 -3.04
N ALA A 197 0.77 -6.60 -3.64
CA ALA A 197 0.17 -5.32 -4.03
C ALA A 197 -0.22 -4.50 -2.79
N PHE A 198 -0.89 -5.14 -1.83
CA PHE A 198 -1.29 -4.52 -0.56
C PHE A 198 -0.08 -3.97 0.22
N GLY A 199 1.03 -4.70 0.25
CA GLY A 199 2.26 -4.28 0.94
C GLY A 199 2.79 -2.91 0.48
N TYR A 200 2.59 -2.55 -0.79
CA TYR A 200 2.98 -1.24 -1.32
C TYR A 200 1.99 -0.12 -1.02
N PHE A 201 0.76 -0.43 -0.58
CA PHE A 201 -0.18 0.56 -0.08
C PHE A 201 0.37 1.23 1.21
N GLY A 202 1.15 0.50 2.01
CA GLY A 202 1.92 1.09 3.11
C GLY A 202 1.08 1.43 4.34
N VAL A 203 0.04 0.64 4.62
CA VAL A 203 -0.85 0.77 5.78
C VAL A 203 -0.80 -0.48 6.67
N PRO A 204 -1.18 -0.40 7.95
CA PRO A 204 -1.37 -1.60 8.77
C PRO A 204 -2.61 -2.40 8.35
N VAL A 205 -2.69 -3.67 8.75
CA VAL A 205 -3.77 -4.60 8.34
C VAL A 205 -5.15 -4.20 8.83
N ASP A 206 -5.22 -3.38 9.88
CA ASP A 206 -6.42 -2.86 10.53
C ASP A 206 -6.68 -1.38 10.20
N PHE A 207 -6.06 -0.86 9.13
CA PHE A 207 -6.40 0.44 8.56
C PHE A 207 -7.89 0.50 8.13
N PRO A 208 -8.60 1.64 8.24
CA PRO A 208 -8.16 2.91 8.81
C PRO A 208 -8.35 3.02 10.33
N THR A 209 -8.83 1.98 11.01
CA THR A 209 -9.01 2.00 12.48
C THR A 209 -7.68 2.17 13.21
N ASN A 210 -6.59 1.72 12.59
CA ASN A 210 -5.22 1.99 12.98
C ASN A 210 -4.49 2.78 11.89
N THR A 211 -3.99 3.96 12.24
CA THR A 211 -3.18 4.80 11.35
C THR A 211 -1.71 4.87 11.80
N THR A 212 -1.32 4.05 12.77
CA THR A 212 0.07 4.00 13.24
C THR A 212 0.95 3.40 12.16
N GLY A 213 2.07 4.06 11.86
CA GLY A 213 3.05 3.55 10.92
C GLY A 213 2.63 3.58 9.45
N ILE A 214 1.58 4.33 9.08
CA ILE A 214 1.24 4.56 7.67
C ILE A 214 2.39 5.28 6.95
N ARG A 215 2.67 4.84 5.73
CA ARG A 215 3.84 5.25 4.93
C ARG A 215 3.40 5.59 3.50
N PHE A 216 4.07 6.55 2.88
CA PHE A 216 3.91 6.88 1.45
C PHE A 216 2.44 7.01 1.02
N TYR A 217 1.93 6.13 0.16
CA TYR A 217 0.53 6.17 -0.30
C TYR A 217 -0.46 6.12 0.85
N GLY A 218 -0.24 5.28 1.86
CA GLY A 218 -1.09 5.24 3.07
C GLY A 218 -1.20 6.58 3.80
N LYS A 219 -0.13 7.39 3.83
CA LYS A 219 -0.19 8.76 4.37
C LYS A 219 -1.09 9.66 3.54
N TYR A 220 -0.85 9.72 2.23
CA TYR A 220 -1.66 10.56 1.34
C TYR A 220 -3.12 10.13 1.31
N CYS A 221 -3.38 8.83 1.32
CA CYS A 221 -4.71 8.24 1.41
C CYS A 221 -5.42 8.72 2.68
N ASN A 222 -4.81 8.57 3.85
CA ASN A 222 -5.42 8.99 5.10
C ASN A 222 -5.57 10.52 5.23
N ASP A 223 -4.59 11.29 4.76
CA ASP A 223 -4.62 12.76 4.83
C ASP A 223 -5.73 13.37 3.95
N ARG A 224 -6.11 12.68 2.86
CA ARG A 224 -7.16 13.13 1.93
C ARG A 224 -8.53 12.54 2.23
N ASP A 225 -8.61 11.55 3.10
CA ASP A 225 -9.85 10.85 3.41
C ASP A 225 -11.00 11.78 3.85
N PRO A 226 -10.79 12.80 4.71
CA PRO A 226 -11.88 13.71 5.09
C PRO A 226 -12.49 14.51 3.93
N LEU A 227 -11.82 14.59 2.79
CA LEU A 227 -12.27 15.35 1.62
C LEU A 227 -12.94 14.46 0.57
N VAL A 228 -12.43 13.24 0.38
CA VAL A 228 -12.80 12.40 -0.78
C VAL A 228 -13.00 10.91 -0.45
N GLY A 229 -12.91 10.51 0.82
CA GLY A 229 -13.17 9.13 1.26
C GLY A 229 -12.15 8.11 0.76
N THR A 230 -10.90 8.51 0.58
CA THR A 230 -9.81 7.67 0.02
C THR A 230 -9.52 6.41 0.82
N ASN A 231 -9.82 6.36 2.12
CA ASN A 231 -9.60 5.17 2.94
C ASN A 231 -10.44 3.97 2.49
N ALA A 232 -11.50 4.20 1.69
CA ALA A 232 -12.33 3.15 1.12
C ALA A 232 -11.56 2.15 0.23
N ILE A 233 -10.37 2.50 -0.29
CA ILE A 233 -9.50 1.57 -1.02
C ILE A 233 -9.16 0.31 -0.21
N MET A 234 -9.14 0.42 1.13
CA MET A 234 -8.93 -0.72 2.02
C MET A 234 -9.97 -1.83 1.79
N ASN A 235 -11.22 -1.45 1.58
CA ASN A 235 -12.31 -2.41 1.33
C ASN A 235 -12.06 -3.17 0.02
N ALA A 236 -11.53 -2.50 -1.01
CA ALA A 236 -11.19 -3.15 -2.27
C ALA A 236 -10.06 -4.17 -2.09
N PHE A 237 -9.03 -3.85 -1.31
CA PHE A 237 -7.96 -4.80 -0.98
C PHE A 237 -8.48 -6.02 -0.22
N ILE A 238 -9.27 -5.81 0.82
CA ILE A 238 -9.84 -6.91 1.62
C ILE A 238 -10.79 -7.76 0.76
N LYS A 239 -11.75 -7.15 0.08
CA LYS A 239 -12.74 -7.86 -0.74
C LYS A 239 -12.07 -8.60 -1.91
N GLY A 240 -11.10 -7.98 -2.58
CA GLY A 240 -10.36 -8.64 -3.66
C GLY A 240 -9.55 -9.84 -3.17
N ARG A 241 -8.93 -9.74 -1.98
CA ARG A 241 -8.20 -10.86 -1.39
C ARG A 241 -9.11 -12.01 -0.97
N ALA A 242 -10.31 -11.70 -0.47
CA ALA A 242 -11.35 -12.67 -0.15
C ALA A 242 -11.88 -13.36 -1.42
N ALA A 243 -12.13 -12.60 -2.49
CA ALA A 243 -12.57 -13.12 -3.78
C ALA A 243 -11.53 -14.08 -4.40
N ILE A 244 -10.24 -13.74 -4.32
CA ILE A 244 -9.17 -14.67 -4.70
C ILE A 244 -9.24 -15.94 -3.85
N THR A 245 -9.42 -15.85 -2.54
CA THR A 245 -9.51 -17.05 -1.68
C THR A 245 -10.62 -18.01 -2.13
N HIS A 246 -11.75 -17.46 -2.58
CA HIS A 246 -12.96 -18.20 -2.94
C HIS A 246 -13.09 -18.47 -4.45
N GLN A 247 -12.07 -18.14 -5.25
CA GLN A 247 -12.08 -18.30 -6.72
C GLN A 247 -13.21 -17.53 -7.41
N ASP A 248 -13.58 -16.38 -6.86
CA ASP A 248 -14.55 -15.45 -7.43
C ASP A 248 -13.83 -14.46 -8.37
N SER A 249 -13.66 -14.89 -9.62
CA SER A 249 -12.96 -14.12 -10.65
C SER A 249 -13.65 -12.78 -10.98
N PRO A 250 -14.99 -12.70 -11.13
CA PRO A 250 -15.68 -11.43 -11.36
C PRO A 250 -15.40 -10.38 -10.27
N THR A 251 -15.55 -10.75 -9.00
CA THR A 251 -15.28 -9.83 -7.89
C THR A 251 -13.80 -9.47 -7.80
N ARG A 252 -12.90 -10.44 -7.95
CA ARG A 252 -11.45 -10.19 -8.00
C ARG A 252 -11.12 -9.13 -9.04
N ASP A 253 -11.61 -9.29 -10.27
CA ASP A 253 -11.28 -8.39 -11.39
C ASP A 253 -11.88 -6.99 -11.17
N ALA A 254 -13.08 -6.91 -10.60
CA ALA A 254 -13.69 -5.65 -10.20
C ALA A 254 -12.87 -4.92 -9.11
N MET A 255 -12.41 -5.65 -8.09
CA MET A 255 -11.60 -5.08 -7.02
C MET A 255 -10.19 -4.72 -7.48
N ALA A 256 -9.60 -5.48 -8.40
CA ALA A 256 -8.32 -5.13 -9.02
C ALA A 256 -8.41 -3.78 -9.73
N LYS A 257 -9.51 -3.56 -10.49
CA LYS A 257 -9.79 -2.28 -11.12
C LYS A 257 -9.96 -1.15 -10.09
N GLU A 258 -10.72 -1.39 -9.04
CA GLU A 258 -10.95 -0.39 -7.98
C GLU A 258 -9.65 0.01 -7.27
N VAL A 259 -8.80 -0.95 -6.93
CA VAL A 259 -7.46 -0.69 -6.36
C VAL A 259 -6.63 0.17 -7.32
N THR A 260 -6.57 -0.21 -8.59
CA THR A 260 -5.73 0.50 -9.58
C THR A 260 -6.22 1.89 -9.95
N SER A 261 -7.52 2.20 -9.78
CA SER A 261 -8.04 3.55 -9.98
C SER A 261 -7.91 4.45 -8.75
N SER A 262 -7.66 3.87 -7.57
CA SER A 262 -7.71 4.58 -6.29
C SER A 262 -6.36 4.82 -5.62
N ILE A 263 -5.31 4.07 -6.03
CA ILE A 263 -3.97 4.11 -5.41
C ILE A 263 -3.06 5.23 -5.95
#